data_AF-A0A819MHL4-F1
#
_entry.id   AF-A0A819MHL4-F1
#
_cell.length_a   1.000
_cell.length_b   1.000
_cell.length_c   1.000
_cell.angle_alpha   90.00
_cell.angle_beta   90.00
_cell.angle_gamma   90.00
#
_symmetry.space_group_name_H-M   'P 1'
#
loop_
_entity.id
_entity.type
_entity.pdbx_description
1 polymer ?
#
loop_
_entity_poly.entity_id
_entity_poly.type
_entity_poly.pdbx_seq_one_letter_code
_entity_poly.pdbx_strand_id
1 'polypeptide(L)'
;MIHYPHQELRLSNSRFSSILKRKISSRHDRIFHSSTTMTQNESILQRLYSFVFSVLDDHPYPSTRKQFHRRTYEIQRNIRNLNLSSTQQKFLHRLMIETGVTLVDLWQGSHIITLDHGHLYNIWSTLLSAHPRFSSHYHDVPLQQYGINFRDHQLLFGKTSIHGSTWFQMEAHGFDPNEIYDDPDLVIYHGKDFLKYHLHQMNVGPFGFSPHTEMKNPIIRPYQPFNIKRKRKQKYSIPFYQ
;
A
#
# COMPACT_ATOMS: atom_id res chain seq x y z
N MET A 1 49.65 12.15 37.94
CA MET A 1 49.36 11.09 38.94
C MET A 1 47.85 11.05 39.07
N ILE A 2 47.12 9.99 38.73
CA ILE A 2 47.39 8.57 38.92
C ILE A 2 46.81 7.80 37.71
N HIS A 3 47.66 6.99 37.09
CA HIS A 3 47.29 5.89 36.19
C HIS A 3 46.65 4.77 37.00
N TYR A 4 45.64 4.08 36.45
CA TYR A 4 45.38 2.68 36.81
C TYR A 4 45.31 1.79 35.58
N PRO A 5 45.85 0.55 35.65
CA PRO A 5 46.14 -0.29 34.50
C PRO A 5 45.19 -1.50 34.35
N HIS A 6 45.38 -2.19 33.24
CA HIS A 6 44.92 -3.54 32.88
C HIS A 6 44.80 -4.55 34.03
N GLN A 7 43.86 -5.50 33.89
CA GLN A 7 44.19 -6.94 34.00
C GLN A 7 43.13 -7.84 33.34
N GLU A 8 43.60 -8.64 32.38
CA GLU A 8 42.97 -9.88 31.91
C GLU A 8 43.08 -10.98 32.98
N LEU A 9 42.10 -11.86 33.07
CA LEU A 9 42.25 -13.17 33.70
C LEU A 9 41.47 -14.23 32.89
N ARG A 10 42.21 -14.98 32.06
CA ARG A 10 41.92 -16.36 31.68
C ARG A 10 42.31 -17.28 32.85
N LEU A 11 41.59 -18.38 33.07
CA LEU A 11 42.02 -19.71 33.56
C LEU A 11 40.71 -20.56 33.58
N SER A 12 40.47 -21.53 32.68
CA SER A 12 41.03 -22.90 32.54
C SER A 12 40.50 -23.94 33.56
N ASN A 13 40.27 -25.15 33.03
CA ASN A 13 40.12 -26.48 33.66
C ASN A 13 38.67 -26.89 33.97
N SER A 14 38.06 -27.90 33.34
CA SER A 14 38.41 -29.28 32.91
C SER A 14 37.85 -30.35 33.86
N ARG A 15 37.10 -31.28 33.26
CA ARG A 15 36.96 -32.71 33.60
C ARG A 15 36.37 -33.10 34.95
N PHE A 16 35.14 -33.59 34.91
CA PHE A 16 34.61 -34.78 35.63
C PHE A 16 33.33 -35.18 34.87
N SER A 17 32.96 -36.43 34.62
CA SER A 17 33.60 -37.74 34.70
C SER A 17 32.67 -38.67 33.92
N SER A 18 33.27 -39.51 33.10
CA SER A 18 32.64 -40.68 32.48
C SER A 18 32.17 -41.70 33.53
N ILE A 19 31.23 -42.55 33.09
CA ILE A 19 30.87 -43.89 33.60
C ILE A 19 29.53 -43.93 34.34
N LEU A 20 28.47 -44.32 33.61
CA LEU A 20 27.71 -45.52 33.97
C LEU A 20 27.04 -46.11 32.71
N LYS A 21 27.57 -47.26 32.25
CA LYS A 21 26.92 -48.17 31.30
C LYS A 21 26.14 -49.22 32.10
N ARG A 22 24.87 -49.45 31.77
CA ARG A 22 24.19 -50.78 31.73
C ARG A 22 22.77 -50.57 31.18
N LYS A 23 22.46 -50.98 29.94
CA LYS A 23 22.01 -52.31 29.47
C LYS A 23 20.53 -52.64 29.81
N ILE A 24 19.61 -52.21 28.94
CA ILE A 24 18.26 -52.79 28.70
C ILE A 24 18.02 -52.59 27.18
N SER A 25 18.30 -53.57 26.32
CA SER A 25 17.46 -54.71 25.92
C SER A 25 16.21 -54.34 25.12
N SER A 26 16.29 -54.67 23.84
CA SER A 26 15.27 -55.29 22.97
C SER A 26 14.05 -54.49 22.52
N ARG A 27 13.83 -54.58 21.19
CA ARG A 27 12.60 -54.29 20.43
C ARG A 27 12.26 -52.81 20.35
N HIS A 28 12.60 -52.17 19.24
CA HIS A 28 11.77 -51.17 18.55
C HIS A 28 12.25 -51.02 17.09
N ASP A 29 12.48 -52.14 16.39
CA ASP A 29 12.47 -52.16 14.93
C ASP A 29 11.01 -52.36 14.50
N ARG A 30 10.27 -51.25 14.40
CA ARG A 30 9.06 -51.13 13.59
C ARG A 30 8.60 -49.67 13.57
N ILE A 31 8.44 -49.18 12.34
CA ILE A 31 7.68 -47.98 11.94
C ILE A 31 8.47 -46.66 12.05
N PHE A 32 9.38 -46.46 11.10
CA PHE A 32 9.71 -45.12 10.58
C PHE A 32 9.19 -45.01 9.14
N HIS A 33 7.87 -44.98 9.00
CA HIS A 33 7.19 -44.50 7.79
C HIS A 33 6.09 -43.52 8.21
N SER A 34 6.51 -42.32 8.58
CA SER A 34 5.63 -41.16 8.74
C SER A 34 6.40 -39.88 8.42
N SER A 35 7.08 -39.86 7.27
CA SER A 35 7.79 -38.67 6.78
C SER A 35 7.00 -37.87 5.74
N THR A 36 5.71 -38.19 5.52
CA THR A 36 4.92 -37.60 4.42
C THR A 36 3.88 -36.57 4.89
N THR A 37 3.66 -36.39 6.19
CA THR A 37 2.66 -35.44 6.72
C THR A 37 3.26 -34.12 7.23
N MET A 38 4.58 -33.99 7.37
CA MET A 38 5.21 -32.73 7.80
C MET A 38 5.33 -31.68 6.68
N THR A 39 5.33 -32.08 5.41
CA THR A 39 5.55 -31.15 4.28
C THR A 39 4.33 -30.28 3.94
N GLN A 40 3.11 -30.78 4.16
CA GLN A 40 1.89 -29.99 3.92
C GLN A 40 1.66 -28.93 5.01
N ASN A 41 1.93 -29.26 6.28
CA ASN A 41 1.74 -28.32 7.39
C ASN A 41 2.76 -27.18 7.39
N GLU A 42 4.01 -27.45 6.99
CA GLU A 42 5.01 -26.39 6.78
C GLU A 42 4.58 -25.43 5.67
N SER A 43 3.95 -25.93 4.61
CA SER A 43 3.44 -25.06 3.53
C SER A 43 2.29 -24.15 3.96
N ILE A 44 1.40 -24.64 4.85
CA ILE A 44 0.28 -23.84 5.38
C ILE A 44 0.79 -22.78 6.35
N LEU A 45 1.69 -23.14 7.28
CA LEU A 45 2.29 -22.19 8.20
C LEU A 45 3.11 -21.14 7.45
N GLN A 46 3.88 -21.52 6.43
CA GLN A 46 4.65 -20.58 5.63
C GLN A 46 3.73 -19.62 4.84
N ARG A 47 2.60 -20.10 4.32
CA ARG A 47 1.57 -19.25 3.70
C ARG A 47 0.93 -18.30 4.72
N LEU A 48 0.62 -18.77 5.93
CA LEU A 48 0.08 -17.95 7.01
C LEU A 48 1.09 -16.90 7.50
N TYR A 49 2.35 -17.27 7.69
CA TYR A 49 3.41 -16.31 8.04
C TYR A 49 3.61 -15.29 6.93
N SER A 50 3.69 -15.72 5.67
CA SER A 50 3.81 -14.80 4.54
C SER A 50 2.59 -13.88 4.44
N PHE A 51 1.40 -14.40 4.72
CA PHE A 51 0.17 -13.61 4.81
C PHE A 51 0.26 -12.56 5.93
N VAL A 52 0.58 -12.97 7.16
CA VAL A 52 0.70 -12.08 8.32
C VAL A 52 1.79 -11.02 8.09
N PHE A 53 2.97 -11.40 7.63
CA PHE A 53 4.03 -10.44 7.32
C PHE A 53 3.65 -9.50 6.17
N SER A 54 2.92 -9.97 5.14
CA SER A 54 2.40 -9.08 4.08
C SER A 54 1.30 -8.14 4.58
N VAL A 55 0.60 -8.51 5.66
CA VAL A 55 -0.33 -7.65 6.38
C VAL A 55 0.42 -6.60 7.19
N LEU A 56 1.58 -6.95 7.74
CA LEU A 56 2.40 -6.11 8.63
C LEU A 56 3.51 -5.30 7.94
N ASP A 57 3.80 -5.52 6.65
CA ASP A 57 4.74 -4.69 5.87
C ASP A 57 4.09 -3.35 5.52
N ASP A 58 3.96 -2.54 6.56
CA ASP A 58 3.37 -1.22 6.54
C ASP A 58 4.41 -0.26 6.01
N HIS A 59 4.54 -0.13 4.69
CA HIS A 59 5.24 1.03 4.11
C HIS A 59 4.54 2.31 4.61
N PRO A 60 5.02 2.93 5.70
CA PRO A 60 4.19 3.82 6.47
C PRO A 60 4.21 5.18 5.80
N TYR A 61 3.19 5.97 6.10
CA TYR A 61 3.16 7.33 5.60
C TYR A 61 4.34 8.13 6.17
N PRO A 62 5.12 8.83 5.33
CA PRO A 62 6.34 9.49 5.78
C PRO A 62 6.04 10.61 6.78
N SER A 63 6.66 10.56 7.95
CA SER A 63 6.49 11.55 9.02
C SER A 63 7.56 12.64 9.02
N THR A 64 8.62 12.49 8.23
CA THR A 64 9.70 13.47 8.09
C THR A 64 9.91 13.88 6.63
N ARG A 65 10.44 15.10 6.41
CA ARG A 65 10.77 15.59 5.06
C ARG A 65 11.75 14.67 4.31
N LYS A 66 12.73 14.09 5.02
CA LYS A 66 13.71 13.15 4.42
C LYS A 66 13.02 11.86 3.96
N GLN A 67 12.15 11.28 4.79
CA GLN A 67 11.36 10.11 4.41
C GLN A 67 10.42 10.44 3.24
N PHE A 68 9.79 11.61 3.25
CA PHE A 68 8.91 12.05 2.17
C PHE A 68 9.64 12.12 0.83
N HIS A 69 10.84 12.71 0.81
CA HIS A 69 11.67 12.80 -0.39
C HIS A 69 12.11 11.43 -0.89
N ARG A 70 12.58 10.57 0.02
CA ARG A 70 12.92 9.17 -0.29
C ARG A 70 11.74 8.44 -0.90
N ARG A 71 10.56 8.54 -0.26
CA ARG A 71 9.35 7.85 -0.71
C ARG A 71 8.86 8.36 -2.07
N THR A 72 9.00 9.65 -2.31
CA THR A 72 8.70 10.25 -3.62
C THR A 72 9.52 9.59 -4.73
N TYR A 73 10.83 9.39 -4.54
CA TYR A 73 11.67 8.71 -5.54
C TYR A 73 11.32 7.23 -5.73
N GLU A 74 11.05 6.51 -4.64
CA GLU A 74 10.65 5.10 -4.70
C GLU A 74 9.34 4.94 -5.48
N ILE A 75 8.32 5.74 -5.16
CA ILE A 75 7.04 5.77 -5.89
C ILE A 75 7.27 6.15 -7.34
N GLN A 76 8.09 7.17 -7.62
CA GLN A 76 8.40 7.58 -8.98
C GLN A 76 9.03 6.44 -9.80
N ARG A 77 9.92 5.64 -9.20
CA ARG A 77 10.50 4.46 -9.85
C ARG A 77 9.44 3.39 -10.11
N ASN A 78 8.57 3.11 -9.13
CA ASN A 78 7.52 2.11 -9.29
C ASN A 78 6.52 2.49 -10.39
N ILE A 79 6.13 3.77 -10.48
CA ILE A 79 5.23 4.26 -11.54
C ILE A 79 5.83 4.05 -12.94
N ARG A 80 7.15 4.20 -13.11
CA ARG A 80 7.81 3.92 -14.39
C ARG A 80 7.60 2.48 -14.81
N ASN A 81 7.69 1.56 -13.85
CA ASN A 81 7.55 0.12 -14.09
C ASN A 81 6.10 -0.28 -14.44
N LEU A 82 5.10 0.53 -14.08
CA LEU A 82 3.70 0.29 -14.46
C LEU A 82 3.44 0.46 -15.97
N ASN A 83 4.36 1.08 -16.72
CA ASN A 83 4.20 1.32 -18.16
C ASN A 83 2.84 1.96 -18.51
N LEU A 84 2.45 3.00 -17.77
CA LEU A 84 1.20 3.73 -17.99
C LEU A 84 1.17 4.35 -19.39
N SER A 85 0.01 4.35 -20.03
CA SER A 85 -0.19 5.01 -21.33
C SER A 85 0.07 6.51 -21.25
N SER A 86 0.40 7.14 -22.39
CA SER A 86 0.61 8.59 -22.43
C SER A 86 -0.61 9.40 -21.97
N THR A 87 -1.82 8.89 -22.20
CA THR A 87 -3.08 9.48 -21.72
C THR A 87 -3.17 9.42 -20.20
N GLN A 88 -2.90 8.26 -19.60
CA GLN A 88 -2.89 8.10 -18.13
C GLN A 88 -1.84 8.98 -17.47
N GLN A 89 -0.63 9.07 -18.04
CA GLN A 89 0.42 9.94 -17.51
C GLN A 89 0.02 11.42 -17.56
N LYS A 90 -0.58 11.87 -18.67
CA LYS A 90 -1.09 13.25 -18.82
C LYS A 90 -2.21 13.53 -17.81
N PHE A 91 -3.11 12.59 -17.61
CA PHE A 91 -4.19 12.70 -16.63
C PHE A 91 -3.62 12.84 -15.22
N LEU A 92 -2.73 11.94 -14.78
CA LEU A 92 -2.13 11.98 -13.44
C LEU A 92 -1.38 13.30 -13.20
N HIS A 93 -0.61 13.74 -14.18
CA HIS A 93 0.10 15.01 -14.08
C HIS A 93 -0.86 16.20 -13.95
N ARG A 94 -1.94 16.21 -14.74
CA ARG A 94 -2.96 17.26 -14.66
C ARG A 94 -3.67 17.23 -13.29
N LEU A 95 -4.08 16.05 -12.83
CA LEU A 95 -4.67 15.86 -11.50
C LEU A 95 -3.76 16.43 -10.42
N MET A 96 -2.47 16.08 -10.42
CA MET A 96 -1.51 16.56 -9.43
C MET A 96 -1.36 18.08 -9.44
N ILE A 97 -1.34 18.71 -10.61
CA ILE A 97 -1.27 20.18 -10.70
C ILE A 97 -2.58 20.81 -10.22
N GLU A 98 -3.72 20.27 -10.66
CA GLU A 98 -5.03 20.89 -10.40
C GLU A 98 -5.47 20.77 -8.94
N THR A 99 -4.95 19.78 -8.23
CA THR A 99 -5.29 19.49 -6.83
C THR A 99 -4.14 19.78 -5.87
N GLY A 100 -2.93 20.01 -6.36
CA GLY A 100 -1.73 20.21 -5.54
C GLY A 100 -1.31 18.98 -4.73
N VAL A 101 -1.83 17.79 -5.03
CA VAL A 101 -1.46 16.55 -4.35
C VAL A 101 -0.09 16.07 -4.79
N THR A 102 0.61 15.41 -3.86
CA THR A 102 1.91 14.82 -4.15
C THR A 102 1.78 13.38 -4.65
N LEU A 103 2.89 12.81 -5.15
CA LEU A 103 2.94 11.38 -5.47
C LEU A 103 2.72 10.51 -4.23
N VAL A 104 3.22 10.94 -3.07
CA VAL A 104 3.05 10.21 -1.81
C VAL A 104 1.58 10.21 -1.41
N ASP A 105 0.95 11.39 -1.38
CA ASP A 105 -0.47 11.56 -1.03
C ASP A 105 -1.33 10.62 -1.90
N LEU A 106 -1.12 10.66 -3.22
CA LEU A 106 -1.90 9.90 -4.19
C LEU A 106 -1.64 8.39 -4.08
N TRP A 107 -0.39 7.94 -4.19
CA TRP A 107 -0.07 6.53 -4.38
C TRP A 107 0.04 5.71 -3.08
N GLN A 108 0.01 6.36 -1.92
CA GLN A 108 -0.23 5.69 -0.64
C GLN A 108 -1.72 5.65 -0.27
N GLY A 109 -2.62 6.02 -1.18
CA GLY A 109 -4.06 5.82 -1.02
C GLY A 109 -4.71 6.82 -0.06
N SER A 110 -4.18 8.03 0.06
CA SER A 110 -4.83 9.07 0.87
C SER A 110 -6.21 9.40 0.30
N HIS A 111 -7.18 9.55 1.19
CA HIS A 111 -8.47 10.15 0.86
C HIS A 111 -8.27 11.66 0.69
N ILE A 112 -8.53 12.17 -0.50
CA ILE A 112 -8.29 13.57 -0.83
C ILE A 112 -9.61 14.24 -1.17
N ILE A 113 -9.85 15.42 -0.61
CA ILE A 113 -10.99 16.29 -0.93
C ILE A 113 -10.45 17.56 -1.59
N THR A 114 -10.89 17.83 -2.80
CA THR A 114 -10.57 19.06 -3.53
C THR A 114 -11.74 20.02 -3.46
N LEU A 115 -11.49 21.24 -2.97
CA LEU A 115 -12.51 22.29 -2.84
C LEU A 115 -12.80 22.92 -4.21
N ASP A 116 -13.62 22.23 -5.01
CA ASP A 116 -13.90 22.56 -6.41
C ASP A 116 -15.41 22.59 -6.75
N HIS A 117 -16.28 22.40 -5.75
CA HIS A 117 -17.73 22.26 -5.92
C HIS A 117 -18.13 21.20 -6.98
N GLY A 118 -17.33 20.14 -7.11
CA GLY A 118 -17.61 19.00 -7.97
C GLY A 118 -17.21 19.21 -9.42
N HIS A 119 -16.41 20.23 -9.71
CA HIS A 119 -15.93 20.54 -11.05
C HIS A 119 -15.13 19.37 -11.66
N LEU A 120 -14.14 18.85 -10.93
CA LEU A 120 -13.33 17.72 -11.36
C LEU A 120 -14.16 16.46 -11.49
N TYR A 121 -15.06 16.16 -10.56
CA TYR A 121 -16.01 15.06 -10.68
C TYR A 121 -16.78 15.13 -12.00
N ASN A 122 -17.36 16.29 -12.33
CA ASN A 122 -18.16 16.46 -13.54
C ASN A 122 -17.32 16.28 -14.81
N ILE A 123 -16.04 16.67 -14.78
CA ILE A 123 -15.13 16.44 -15.91
C ILE A 123 -14.76 14.97 -16.00
N TRP A 124 -14.31 14.38 -14.89
CA TRP A 124 -13.77 13.03 -14.85
C TRP A 124 -14.83 11.97 -15.15
N SER A 125 -16.08 12.18 -14.72
CA SER A 125 -17.19 11.27 -15.02
C SER A 125 -17.54 11.20 -16.52
N THR A 126 -17.14 12.20 -17.31
CA THR A 126 -17.34 12.21 -18.78
C THR A 126 -16.18 11.59 -19.55
N LEU A 127 -15.08 11.21 -18.86
CA LEU A 127 -13.97 10.53 -19.51
C LEU A 127 -14.42 9.13 -19.95
N LEU A 128 -14.03 8.71 -21.16
CA LEU A 128 -14.35 7.39 -21.68
C LEU A 128 -13.86 6.24 -20.77
N SER A 129 -12.80 6.48 -20.00
CA SER A 129 -12.24 5.52 -19.05
C SER A 129 -12.95 5.50 -17.69
N ALA A 130 -13.86 6.44 -17.43
CA ALA A 130 -14.63 6.47 -16.20
C ALA A 130 -15.79 5.47 -16.29
N HIS A 131 -15.92 4.64 -15.27
CA HIS A 131 -16.99 3.66 -15.16
C HIS A 131 -17.66 3.76 -13.79
N PRO A 132 -18.97 3.50 -13.67
CA PRO A 132 -19.67 3.50 -12.40
C PRO A 132 -19.01 2.54 -11.40
N ARG A 133 -18.84 3.01 -10.16
CA ARG A 133 -18.31 2.24 -9.04
C ARG A 133 -19.15 2.49 -7.79
N PHE A 134 -19.12 1.51 -6.89
CA PHE A 134 -19.66 1.64 -5.55
C PHE A 134 -18.48 1.53 -4.57
N SER A 135 -18.35 2.50 -3.67
CA SER A 135 -17.45 2.40 -2.52
C SER A 135 -18.18 1.72 -1.37
N SER A 136 -17.51 0.78 -0.71
CA SER A 136 -17.93 0.23 0.58
C SER A 136 -17.81 1.23 1.73
N HIS A 137 -17.15 2.38 1.53
CA HIS A 137 -16.93 3.37 2.59
C HIS A 137 -18.06 4.42 2.63
N TYR A 138 -18.67 4.74 1.48
CA TYR A 138 -19.75 5.71 1.38
C TYR A 138 -21.08 5.07 0.97
N HIS A 139 -21.76 4.44 1.91
CA HIS A 139 -23.13 3.95 1.69
C HIS A 139 -24.18 5.08 1.69
N ASP A 140 -23.89 6.20 2.38
CA ASP A 140 -24.86 7.28 2.63
C ASP A 140 -24.71 8.49 1.69
N VAL A 141 -23.83 8.40 0.68
CA VAL A 141 -23.69 9.47 -0.32
C VAL A 141 -24.55 9.11 -1.54
N PRO A 142 -25.66 9.82 -1.80
CA PRO A 142 -26.63 9.45 -2.83
C PRO A 142 -26.15 9.68 -4.27
N LEU A 143 -24.88 10.03 -4.46
CA LEU A 143 -24.31 10.36 -5.76
C LEU A 143 -23.45 9.21 -6.27
N GLN A 144 -23.64 8.87 -7.55
CA GLN A 144 -22.85 7.87 -8.27
C GLN A 144 -21.35 8.15 -8.12
N GLN A 145 -20.57 7.13 -7.81
CA GLN A 145 -19.11 7.21 -7.78
C GLN A 145 -18.55 6.58 -9.05
N TYR A 146 -17.30 6.89 -9.37
CA TYR A 146 -16.68 6.44 -10.61
C TYR A 146 -15.24 6.00 -10.36
N GLY A 147 -14.80 5.01 -11.12
CA GLY A 147 -13.41 4.56 -11.18
C GLY A 147 -12.75 4.93 -12.51
N ILE A 148 -11.45 5.22 -12.48
CA ILE A 148 -10.60 5.28 -13.68
C ILE A 148 -9.42 4.31 -13.47
N ASN A 149 -9.25 3.37 -14.39
CA ASN A 149 -8.23 2.32 -14.26
C ASN A 149 -6.83 2.80 -14.71
N PHE A 150 -5.83 2.44 -13.90
CA PHE A 150 -4.40 2.66 -14.08
C PHE A 150 -3.67 1.33 -13.97
N ARG A 151 -3.72 0.52 -15.04
CA ARG A 151 -3.24 -0.87 -15.03
C ARG A 151 -3.96 -1.64 -13.93
N ASP A 152 -3.23 -2.10 -12.93
CA ASP A 152 -3.73 -2.92 -11.82
C ASP A 152 -4.29 -2.06 -10.67
N HIS A 153 -4.28 -0.74 -10.81
CA HIS A 153 -4.74 0.21 -9.80
C HIS A 153 -5.92 1.02 -10.30
N GLN A 154 -6.67 1.64 -9.38
CA GLN A 154 -7.85 2.40 -9.75
C GLN A 154 -7.90 3.73 -8.98
N LEU A 155 -8.15 4.82 -9.70
CA LEU A 155 -8.55 6.07 -9.07
C LEU A 155 -10.07 6.04 -8.87
N LEU A 156 -10.50 5.91 -7.63
CA LEU A 156 -11.89 6.03 -7.23
C LEU A 156 -12.19 7.49 -6.89
N PHE A 157 -13.33 8.01 -7.33
CA PHE A 157 -13.72 9.39 -7.05
C PHE A 157 -15.24 9.56 -6.98
N GLY A 158 -15.65 10.63 -6.28
CA GLY A 158 -17.05 10.98 -6.06
C GLY A 158 -17.21 12.44 -5.63
N LYS A 159 -18.40 12.77 -5.16
CA LYS A 159 -18.71 14.06 -4.53
C LYS A 159 -18.92 13.89 -3.04
N THR A 160 -18.45 14.84 -2.26
CA THR A 160 -18.78 14.92 -0.84
C THR A 160 -20.24 15.35 -0.70
N SER A 161 -20.92 14.84 0.33
CA SER A 161 -22.27 15.28 0.69
C SER A 161 -22.30 16.77 1.06
N ILE A 162 -21.23 17.24 1.72
CA ILE A 162 -21.08 18.63 2.16
C ILE A 162 -20.37 19.43 1.07
N HIS A 163 -21.03 20.46 0.55
CA HIS A 163 -20.55 21.38 -0.51
C HIS A 163 -20.31 20.79 -1.91
N GLY A 164 -20.54 19.48 -2.11
CA GLY A 164 -20.42 18.84 -3.42
C GLY A 164 -19.01 18.81 -3.98
N SER A 165 -17.98 18.99 -3.14
CA SER A 165 -16.56 18.95 -3.51
C SER A 165 -16.18 17.58 -4.07
N THR A 166 -15.23 17.53 -5.00
CA THR A 166 -14.70 16.27 -5.51
C THR A 166 -13.82 15.61 -4.47
N TRP A 167 -14.09 14.35 -4.13
CA TRP A 167 -13.14 13.51 -3.41
C TRP A 167 -12.57 12.44 -4.33
N PHE A 168 -11.35 11.98 -4.06
CA PHE A 168 -10.75 10.86 -4.76
C PHE A 168 -9.69 10.14 -3.93
N GLN A 169 -9.39 8.90 -4.33
CA GLN A 169 -8.42 8.02 -3.70
C GLN A 169 -7.86 7.06 -4.74
N MET A 170 -6.54 6.80 -4.71
CA MET A 170 -5.95 5.72 -5.50
C MET A 170 -6.01 4.42 -4.69
N GLU A 171 -6.76 3.45 -5.19
CA GLU A 171 -6.88 2.13 -4.61
C GLU A 171 -5.78 1.21 -5.13
N ALA A 172 -5.28 0.33 -4.25
CA ALA A 172 -4.29 -0.68 -4.60
C ALA A 172 -4.80 -1.62 -5.71
N HIS A 173 -6.10 -1.93 -5.70
CA HIS A 173 -6.74 -2.81 -6.65
C HIS A 173 -8.13 -2.26 -6.97
N GLY A 174 -8.53 -2.29 -8.25
CA GLY A 174 -9.93 -2.06 -8.60
C GLY A 174 -10.80 -3.21 -8.10
N PHE A 175 -12.04 -2.92 -7.70
CA PHE A 175 -13.02 -3.96 -7.39
C PHE A 175 -14.08 -4.00 -8.51
N ASP A 176 -14.00 -4.98 -9.40
CA ASP A 176 -15.13 -5.31 -10.26
C ASP A 176 -15.80 -6.59 -9.71
N PRO A 177 -17.08 -6.53 -9.29
CA PRO A 177 -17.81 -7.71 -8.86
C PRO A 177 -17.79 -8.85 -9.87
N ASN A 178 -17.66 -8.55 -11.16
CA ASN A 178 -17.60 -9.56 -12.21
C ASN A 178 -16.20 -10.18 -12.32
N GLU A 179 -15.13 -9.43 -12.06
CA GLU A 179 -13.73 -9.95 -12.06
C GLU A 179 -13.48 -10.93 -10.91
N ILE A 180 -14.22 -10.81 -9.80
CA ILE A 180 -14.11 -11.69 -8.64
C ILE A 180 -14.46 -13.15 -8.96
N TYR A 181 -15.38 -13.38 -9.90
CA TYR A 181 -15.76 -14.73 -10.30
C TYR A 181 -14.70 -15.38 -11.20
N ASP A 182 -13.92 -14.57 -11.91
CA ASP A 182 -12.93 -15.01 -12.88
C ASP A 182 -11.51 -15.08 -12.30
N ASP A 183 -11.23 -14.36 -11.20
CA ASP A 183 -9.93 -14.35 -10.52
C ASP A 183 -10.08 -14.49 -8.98
N PRO A 184 -9.92 -15.70 -8.43
CA PRO A 184 -10.00 -15.93 -6.99
C PRO A 184 -8.87 -15.27 -6.20
N ASP A 185 -7.74 -14.94 -6.83
CA ASP A 185 -6.64 -14.27 -6.15
C ASP A 185 -7.01 -12.82 -5.82
N LEU A 186 -7.82 -12.16 -6.65
CA LEU A 186 -8.38 -10.82 -6.36
C LEU A 186 -9.20 -10.80 -5.07
N VAL A 187 -9.98 -11.85 -4.79
CA VAL A 187 -10.73 -11.97 -3.51
C VAL A 187 -9.78 -12.01 -2.32
N ILE A 188 -8.66 -12.72 -2.46
CA ILE A 188 -7.66 -12.82 -1.40
C ILE A 188 -6.97 -11.46 -1.18
N TYR A 189 -6.64 -10.73 -2.25
CA TYR A 189 -6.03 -9.40 -2.16
C TYR A 189 -6.97 -8.38 -1.55
N HIS A 190 -8.22 -8.30 -2.01
CA HIS A 190 -9.23 -7.43 -1.41
C HIS A 190 -9.54 -7.79 0.04
N GLY A 191 -9.58 -9.09 0.38
CA GLY A 191 -9.72 -9.55 1.75
C GLY A 191 -8.55 -9.13 2.66
N LYS A 192 -7.31 -9.13 2.13
CA LYS A 192 -6.13 -8.60 2.84
C LYS A 192 -6.26 -7.10 3.09
N ASP A 193 -6.60 -6.34 2.06
CA ASP A 193 -6.72 -4.88 2.16
C ASP A 193 -7.86 -4.49 3.13
N PHE A 194 -8.98 -5.22 3.11
CA PHE A 194 -10.05 -5.07 4.08
C PHE A 194 -9.60 -5.38 5.51
N LEU A 195 -8.89 -6.48 5.74
CA LEU A 195 -8.39 -6.84 7.07
C LEU A 195 -7.39 -5.79 7.59
N LYS A 196 -6.47 -5.33 6.73
CA LYS A 196 -5.54 -4.24 7.05
C LYS A 196 -6.27 -2.97 7.45
N TYR A 197 -7.27 -2.55 6.66
CA TYR A 197 -8.09 -1.39 6.98
C TYR A 197 -8.79 -1.57 8.32
N HIS A 198 -9.37 -2.74 8.59
CA HIS A 198 -10.09 -2.97 9.84
C HIS A 198 -9.17 -2.90 11.08
N LEU A 199 -7.96 -3.45 10.98
CA LEU A 199 -6.98 -3.46 12.07
C LEU A 199 -6.32 -2.09 12.30
N HIS A 200 -5.87 -1.45 11.22
CA HIS A 200 -5.03 -0.25 11.31
C HIS A 200 -5.82 1.05 11.11
N GLN A 201 -7.04 0.96 10.57
CA GLN A 201 -7.87 2.12 10.21
C GLN A 201 -7.13 3.08 9.27
N MET A 202 -6.32 2.51 8.37
CA MET A 202 -5.51 3.19 7.36
C MET A 202 -5.97 2.75 5.97
N ASN A 203 -5.94 3.67 5.02
CA ASN A 203 -6.22 3.36 3.63
C ASN A 203 -5.03 2.62 3.01
N VAL A 204 -5.32 1.63 2.18
CA VAL A 204 -4.31 0.88 1.43
C VAL A 204 -4.24 1.44 0.01
N GLY A 205 -3.14 2.11 -0.31
CA GLY A 205 -2.81 2.52 -1.67
C GLY A 205 -1.87 1.53 -2.36
N PRO A 206 -1.64 1.71 -3.67
CA PRO A 206 -0.74 0.85 -4.45
C PRO A 206 0.66 0.68 -3.85
N PHE A 207 1.18 1.75 -3.23
CA PHE A 207 2.54 1.78 -2.68
C PHE A 207 2.51 2.12 -1.18
N GLY A 208 1.64 1.49 -0.42
CA GLY A 208 1.65 1.55 1.05
C GLY A 208 0.44 2.28 1.62
N PHE A 209 0.58 2.75 2.85
CA PHE A 209 -0.56 3.16 3.66
C PHE A 209 -0.61 4.66 3.85
N SER A 210 -1.84 5.16 4.00
CA SER A 210 -2.08 6.53 4.40
C SER A 210 -2.95 6.59 5.67
N PRO A 211 -2.58 7.40 6.67
CA PRO A 211 -3.44 7.69 7.81
C PRO A 211 -4.60 8.62 7.43
N HIS A 212 -4.59 9.15 6.21
CA HIS A 212 -5.60 10.07 5.71
C HIS A 212 -6.78 9.28 5.16
N THR A 213 -7.56 8.69 6.06
CA THR A 213 -8.80 8.00 5.71
C THR A 213 -9.97 8.96 5.71
N GLU A 214 -11.01 8.55 4.99
CA GLU A 214 -12.29 9.24 4.85
C GLU A 214 -12.91 9.66 6.18
N MET A 215 -12.98 8.75 7.15
CA MET A 215 -13.70 8.97 8.41
C MET A 215 -12.90 9.80 9.44
N LYS A 216 -11.58 9.89 9.31
CA LYS A 216 -10.73 10.44 10.38
C LYS A 216 -10.02 11.73 10.01
N ASN A 217 -9.41 11.81 8.83
CA ASN A 217 -8.53 12.93 8.49
C ASN A 217 -8.19 13.02 6.99
N PRO A 218 -9.18 13.33 6.12
CA PRO A 218 -8.91 13.45 4.70
C PRO A 218 -7.98 14.64 4.40
N ILE A 219 -7.16 14.53 3.35
CA ILE A 219 -6.34 15.64 2.88
C ILE A 219 -7.23 16.62 2.12
N ILE A 220 -7.38 17.83 2.64
CA ILE A 220 -8.14 18.89 1.96
C ILE A 220 -7.19 19.78 1.16
N ARG A 221 -7.49 19.98 -0.13
CA ARG A 221 -6.70 20.84 -1.03
C ARG A 221 -7.57 21.84 -1.79
N PRO A 222 -7.08 23.06 -2.06
CA PRO A 222 -7.77 23.99 -2.95
C PRO A 222 -7.64 23.55 -4.41
N TYR A 223 -8.70 23.75 -5.20
CA TYR A 223 -8.63 23.57 -6.64
C TYR A 223 -7.80 24.67 -7.31
N GLN A 224 -6.91 24.27 -8.22
CA GLN A 224 -6.06 25.15 -9.00
C GLN A 224 -6.29 24.89 -10.49
N PRO A 225 -7.11 25.67 -11.20
CA PRO A 225 -7.38 25.39 -12.60
C PRO A 225 -6.10 25.37 -13.43
N PHE A 226 -5.94 24.34 -14.26
CA PHE A 226 -4.76 24.17 -15.10
C PHE A 226 -4.66 25.31 -16.13
N ASN A 227 -3.88 26.34 -15.80
CA ASN A 227 -3.72 27.49 -16.68
C ASN A 227 -2.65 27.23 -17.74
N ILE A 228 -3.09 26.92 -18.96
CA ILE A 228 -2.23 26.66 -20.13
C ILE A 228 -1.25 27.81 -20.40
N LYS A 229 -1.57 29.06 -20.04
CA LYS A 229 -0.69 30.22 -20.27
C LYS A 229 0.54 30.25 -19.34
N ARG A 230 0.48 29.61 -18.16
CA ARG A 230 1.62 29.51 -17.21
C ARG A 230 2.72 28.53 -17.68
N LYS A 231 2.42 27.61 -18.62
CA LYS A 231 3.37 26.62 -19.15
C LYS A 231 4.63 27.22 -19.78
N ARG A 232 4.60 28.47 -20.26
CA ARG A 232 5.78 29.10 -20.87
C ARG A 232 6.88 29.47 -19.87
N LYS A 233 6.58 29.60 -18.57
CA LYS A 233 7.58 29.96 -17.54
C LYS A 233 8.03 28.80 -16.65
N GLN A 234 7.26 27.72 -16.56
CA GLN A 234 7.49 26.60 -15.64
C GLN A 234 8.16 25.38 -16.31
N LYS A 235 9.00 25.61 -17.33
CA LYS A 235 9.72 24.53 -18.05
C LYS A 235 10.83 23.87 -17.20
N TYR A 236 10.99 24.25 -15.94
CA TYR A 236 12.06 23.78 -15.04
C TYR A 236 11.50 23.59 -13.63
N SER A 237 11.20 22.34 -13.22
CA SER A 237 11.39 21.85 -11.84
C SER A 237 10.76 20.49 -11.52
N ILE A 238 9.85 19.96 -12.34
CA ILE A 238 9.43 18.55 -12.23
C ILE A 238 10.15 17.80 -13.34
N PRO A 239 11.13 16.92 -13.04
CA PRO A 239 11.76 16.09 -14.06
C PRO A 239 10.68 15.17 -14.63
N PHE A 240 10.14 15.56 -15.78
CA PHE A 240 9.32 14.69 -16.59
C PHE A 240 10.20 13.54 -17.09
N TYR A 241 9.67 12.34 -16.91
CA TYR A 241 10.22 11.06 -17.30
C TYR A 241 10.82 11.10 -18.72
N GLN A 242 12.16 11.14 -18.76
CA GLN A 242 12.96 10.62 -19.87
C GLN A 242 13.56 9.30 -19.41
#